data_AF-A0A3D5SVB2-F1
#
_entry.id   AF-A0A3D5SVB2-F1
#
_cell.length_a   1.000
_cell.length_b   1.000
_cell.length_c   1.000
_cell.angle_alpha   90.00
_cell.angle_beta   90.00
_cell.angle_gamma   90.00
#
_symmetry.space_group_name_H-M   'P 1'
#
loop_
_entity.id
_entity.type
_entity.pdbx_description
1 polymer ?
#
loop_
_entity_poly.entity_id
_entity_poly.type
_entity_poly.pdbx_seq_one_letter_code
_entity_poly.pdbx_strand_id
1 'polypeptide(L)'
;RRLPFWSLVFPVHGDYWKIYISLGMLFGAFAGALLSREFYLRIPRRLSEWVLITIGGLLMGVGIRLAFVCNVSTFFGLTPEMNLGGYLAISGIIAGAWVGSMIYKRILEG
;
A
#
# COMPACT_ATOMS: atom_id res chain seq x y z
N ARG A 1 -30.73 -22.52 -0.73
CA ARG A 1 -29.38 -22.34 -0.15
C ARG A 1 -28.97 -20.90 -0.40
N ARG A 2 -28.89 -20.04 0.63
CA ARG A 2 -28.39 -18.65 0.47
C ARG A 2 -26.90 -18.75 0.15
N LEU A 3 -26.54 -18.53 -1.11
CA LEU A 3 -25.15 -18.38 -1.50
C LEU A 3 -24.55 -17.21 -0.68
N PRO A 4 -23.38 -17.37 -0.05
CA PRO A 4 -22.74 -16.28 0.69
C PRO A 4 -22.41 -15.14 -0.30
N PHE A 5 -22.76 -13.90 0.06
CA PHE A 5 -22.64 -12.72 -0.83
C PHE A 5 -21.22 -12.53 -1.42
N TRP A 6 -20.21 -13.03 -0.71
CA TRP A 6 -18.80 -13.07 -1.12
C TRP A 6 -18.55 -13.79 -2.44
N SER A 7 -19.38 -14.79 -2.78
CA SER A 7 -19.27 -15.54 -4.04
C SER A 7 -19.74 -14.74 -5.27
N LEU A 8 -20.52 -13.68 -5.08
CA LEU A 8 -21.10 -12.87 -6.15
C LEU A 8 -20.31 -11.59 -6.42
N VAL A 9 -19.61 -11.06 -5.43
CA VAL A 9 -18.91 -9.76 -5.52
C VAL A 9 -17.41 -9.91 -5.86
N PHE A 10 -16.80 -11.06 -5.53
CA PHE A 10 -15.39 -11.33 -5.83
C PHE A 10 -15.20 -12.64 -6.59
N PRO A 11 -15.76 -12.77 -7.81
CA PRO A 11 -15.38 -13.88 -8.68
C PRO A 11 -13.87 -13.82 -8.96
N VAL A 12 -13.18 -14.90 -8.63
CA VAL A 12 -11.76 -15.09 -8.88
C VAL A 12 -11.59 -15.34 -10.39
N HIS A 13 -11.70 -14.30 -11.22
CA HIS A 13 -11.38 -14.23 -12.65
C HIS A 13 -9.87 -14.19 -12.94
N GLY A 14 -9.20 -15.32 -13.20
CA GLY A 14 -7.74 -15.39 -13.42
C GLY A 14 -7.11 -14.38 -14.41
N ASP A 15 -7.93 -13.70 -15.18
CA ASP A 15 -7.69 -12.63 -16.15
C ASP A 15 -7.51 -11.22 -15.54
N TYR A 16 -7.66 -11.03 -14.21
CA TYR A 16 -7.34 -9.76 -13.55
C TYR A 16 -5.82 -9.46 -13.49
N TRP A 17 -5.35 -8.70 -14.47
CA TRP A 17 -3.99 -8.16 -14.59
C TRP A 17 -3.36 -7.66 -13.27
N LYS A 18 -4.16 -7.06 -12.38
CA LYS A 18 -3.70 -6.53 -11.09
C LYS A 18 -3.07 -7.59 -10.17
N ILE A 19 -3.51 -8.85 -10.24
CA ILE A 19 -2.95 -9.93 -9.42
C ILE A 19 -1.51 -10.25 -9.87
N TYR A 20 -1.27 -10.25 -11.18
CA TYR A 20 0.07 -10.49 -11.73
C TYR A 20 1.05 -9.38 -11.33
N ILE A 21 0.63 -8.11 -11.31
CA ILE A 21 1.49 -7.02 -10.82
C ILE A 21 1.83 -7.20 -9.33
N SER A 22 0.85 -7.51 -8.48
CA SER A 22 1.10 -7.73 -7.05
C SER A 22 2.04 -8.90 -6.82
N LEU A 23 1.85 -9.99 -7.56
CA LEU A 23 2.72 -11.16 -7.50
C LEU A 23 4.14 -10.84 -7.99
N GLY A 24 4.27 -10.09 -9.09
CA GLY A 24 5.54 -9.63 -9.62
C GLY A 24 6.29 -8.71 -8.66
N MET A 25 5.61 -7.76 -8.01
CA MET A 25 6.21 -6.91 -6.97
C MET A 25 6.69 -7.73 -5.77
N LEU A 26 5.89 -8.71 -5.32
CA LEU A 26 6.26 -9.58 -4.22
C LEU A 26 7.51 -10.41 -4.54
N PHE A 27 7.52 -11.12 -5.68
CA PHE A 27 8.67 -11.91 -6.10
C PHE A 27 9.89 -11.05 -6.43
N GLY A 28 9.71 -9.89 -7.05
CA GLY A 28 10.79 -8.95 -7.35
C GLY A 28 11.45 -8.41 -6.08
N ALA A 29 10.66 -7.99 -5.10
CA ALA A 29 11.17 -7.55 -3.79
C ALA A 29 11.88 -8.70 -3.05
N PHE A 30 11.33 -9.91 -3.10
CA PHE A 30 11.92 -11.09 -2.48
C PHE A 30 13.26 -11.48 -3.13
N ALA A 31 13.30 -11.55 -4.47
CA ALA A 31 14.52 -11.85 -5.21
C ALA A 31 15.59 -10.77 -4.99
N GLY A 32 15.21 -9.49 -4.98
CA GLY A 32 16.11 -8.39 -4.66
C GLY A 32 16.70 -8.48 -3.25
N ALA A 33 15.87 -8.78 -2.25
CA ALA A 33 16.33 -8.97 -0.87
C ALA A 33 17.29 -10.17 -0.74
N LEU A 34 17.02 -11.27 -1.44
CA LEU A 34 17.88 -12.46 -1.44
C LEU A 34 19.23 -12.20 -2.12
N LEU A 35 19.22 -11.51 -3.27
CA LEU A 35 20.44 -11.18 -4.00
C LEU A 35 21.30 -10.18 -3.22
N SER A 36 20.67 -9.27 -2.48
CA SER A 36 21.34 -8.33 -1.58
C SER A 36 21.88 -8.97 -0.30
N ARG A 37 21.54 -10.25 -0.02
CA ARG A 37 21.86 -10.97 1.23
C ARG A 37 21.40 -10.27 2.53
N GLU A 38 20.53 -9.27 2.40
CA GLU A 38 19.97 -8.46 3.50
C GLU A 38 18.60 -9.01 3.95
N PHE A 39 18.28 -10.26 3.61
CA PHE A 39 16.99 -10.84 3.97
C PHE A 39 16.90 -11.04 5.49
N TYR A 40 16.17 -10.15 6.15
CA TYR A 40 15.92 -10.19 7.59
C TYR A 40 14.41 -10.11 7.87
N LEU A 41 13.87 -11.15 8.52
CA LEU A 41 12.49 -11.16 8.99
C LEU A 41 12.35 -10.26 10.22
N ARG A 42 11.94 -9.01 9.99
CA ARG A 42 11.72 -8.04 11.07
C ARG A 42 10.29 -8.15 11.60
N ILE A 43 10.15 -8.73 12.78
CA ILE A 43 8.88 -8.78 13.51
C ILE A 43 8.83 -7.57 14.47
N PRO A 44 7.74 -6.78 14.49
CA PRO A 44 7.61 -5.66 15.43
C PRO A 44 7.58 -6.18 16.86
N ARG A 45 8.40 -5.58 17.75
CA ARG A 45 8.56 -6.04 19.13
C ARG A 45 7.55 -5.40 20.08
N ARG A 46 6.99 -4.24 19.74
CA ARG A 46 6.02 -3.52 20.56
C ARG A 46 4.60 -3.65 20.02
N LEU A 47 3.62 -3.75 20.92
CA LEU A 47 2.20 -3.79 20.55
C LEU A 47 1.75 -2.48 19.89
N SER A 48 2.35 -1.34 20.25
CA SER A 48 2.07 -0.05 19.62
C SER A 48 2.44 -0.03 18.14
N GLU A 49 3.54 -0.69 17.73
CA GLU A 49 3.92 -0.82 16.32
C GLU A 49 2.88 -1.62 15.53
N TRP A 50 2.39 -2.74 16.10
CA TRP A 50 1.34 -3.55 15.49
C TRP A 50 0.06 -2.77 15.25
N VAL A 51 -0.37 -1.99 16.24
CA VAL A 51 -1.56 -1.13 16.13
C VAL A 51 -1.35 -0.07 15.05
N LEU A 52 -0.18 0.57 15.00
CA LEU A 52 0.09 1.62 14.02
C LEU A 52 0.15 1.07 12.59
N ILE A 53 0.78 -0.08 12.37
CA ILE A 53 0.84 -0.74 11.06
C ILE A 53 -0.57 -1.12 10.59
N THR A 54 -1.40 -1.65 11.49
CA THR A 54 -2.77 -2.06 11.17
C THR A 54 -3.65 -0.86 10.81
N ILE A 55 -3.62 0.19 11.63
CA ILE A 55 -4.38 1.43 11.38
C ILE A 55 -3.89 2.10 10.10
N GLY A 56 -2.58 2.20 9.90
CA GLY A 56 -1.98 2.77 8.70
C GLY A 56 -2.38 2.02 7.43
N GLY A 57 -2.34 0.68 7.45
CA GLY A 57 -2.78 -0.15 6.34
C GLY A 57 -4.27 0.03 6.00
N LEU A 58 -5.12 0.15 7.02
CA LEU A 58 -6.55 0.40 6.84
C LEU A 58 -6.80 1.79 6.20
N LEU A 59 -6.13 2.83 6.70
CA LEU A 59 -6.20 4.17 6.12
C LEU A 59 -5.70 4.21 4.67
N MET A 60 -4.61 3.51 4.34
CA MET A 60 -4.11 3.40 2.96
C MET A 60 -5.16 2.75 2.04
N GLY A 61 -5.81 1.66 2.51
CA GLY A 61 -6.85 0.98 1.74
C GLY A 61 -8.05 1.88 1.45
N VAL A 62 -8.53 2.63 2.45
CA VAL A 62 -9.62 3.60 2.29
C VAL A 62 -9.20 4.73 1.35
N GLY A 63 -7.99 5.28 1.51
CA GLY A 63 -7.47 6.37 0.67
C GLY A 63 -7.38 5.99 -0.81
N ILE A 64 -6.86 4.81 -1.13
CA ILE A 64 -6.77 4.32 -2.53
C ILE A 64 -8.16 4.13 -3.14
N ARG A 65 -9.16 3.72 -2.35
CA ARG A 65 -10.54 3.57 -2.84
C ARG A 65 -11.21 4.90 -3.13
N LEU A 66 -10.90 5.95 -2.38
CA LEU A 66 -11.44 7.29 -2.59
C LEU A 66 -10.76 8.01 -3.76
N ALA A 67 -9.43 7.92 -3.84
CA ALA A 67 -8.64 8.63 -4.84
C ALA A 67 -8.43 7.84 -6.15
N PHE A 68 -8.79 6.55 -6.17
CA PHE A 68 -8.55 5.60 -7.27
C PHE A 68 -7.09 5.48 -7.71
N VAL A 69 -6.16 5.91 -6.86
CA VAL A 69 -4.74 6.03 -7.18
C VAL A 69 -3.89 5.58 -5.99
N CYS A 70 -2.72 4.99 -6.27
CA CYS A 70 -1.67 4.70 -5.31
C CYS A 70 -0.35 5.38 -5.74
N ASN A 71 0.63 5.41 -4.84
CA ASN A 71 1.97 5.98 -5.10
C ASN A 71 2.60 5.51 -6.44
N VAL A 72 2.56 4.21 -6.75
CA VAL A 72 3.14 3.65 -7.99
C VAL A 72 2.34 4.10 -9.21
N SER A 73 1.01 4.04 -9.17
CA SER A 73 0.18 4.47 -10.31
C SER A 73 0.25 5.98 -10.53
N THR A 74 0.39 6.78 -9.47
CA THR A 74 0.56 8.22 -9.62
C THR A 74 1.88 8.54 -10.32
N PHE A 75 2.96 7.88 -9.91
CA PHE A 75 4.31 8.16 -10.44
C PHE A 75 4.49 7.69 -11.88
N PHE A 76 4.03 6.49 -12.23
CA PHE A 76 4.20 5.94 -13.58
C PHE A 76 3.09 6.32 -14.57
N GLY A 77 1.89 6.67 -14.10
CA GLY A 77 0.75 7.02 -14.96
C GLY A 77 0.49 8.51 -15.01
N LEU A 78 0.16 9.13 -13.87
CA LEU A 78 -0.37 10.49 -13.85
C LEU A 78 0.71 11.59 -13.97
N THR A 79 1.95 11.31 -13.58
CA THR A 79 3.08 12.24 -13.74
C THR A 79 3.44 12.50 -15.21
N PRO A 80 3.62 11.49 -16.09
CA PRO A 80 3.91 11.74 -17.51
C PRO A 80 2.72 12.36 -18.28
N GLU A 81 1.48 12.15 -17.82
CA GLU A 81 0.28 12.78 -18.39
C GLU A 81 0.09 14.25 -17.96
N MET A 82 0.98 14.80 -17.11
CA MET A 82 0.91 16.17 -16.57
C MET A 82 -0.48 16.50 -16.01
N ASN A 83 -1.17 15.50 -15.44
CA ASN A 83 -2.54 15.65 -14.97
C ASN A 83 -2.57 16.33 -13.60
N LEU A 84 -3.35 17.41 -13.48
CA LEU A 84 -3.53 18.14 -12.22
C LEU A 84 -4.02 17.22 -11.09
N GLY A 85 -4.89 16.25 -11.38
CA GLY A 85 -5.34 15.26 -10.40
C GLY A 85 -4.21 14.38 -9.84
N GLY A 86 -3.20 14.06 -10.67
CA GLY A 86 -1.98 13.38 -10.23
C GLY A 86 -1.15 14.21 -9.27
N TYR A 87 -0.95 15.48 -9.59
CA TYR A 87 -0.21 16.41 -8.72
C TYR A 87 -0.90 16.61 -7.37
N LEU A 88 -2.22 16.73 -7.34
CA LEU A 88 -2.98 16.77 -6.08
C LEU A 88 -2.87 15.47 -5.28
N ALA A 89 -2.88 14.31 -5.95
CA ALA A 89 -2.69 13.04 -5.28
C ALA A 89 -1.28 12.93 -4.67
N ILE A 90 -0.24 13.37 -5.38
CA ILE A 90 1.14 13.39 -4.87
C ILE A 90 1.25 14.29 -3.63
N SER A 91 0.70 15.51 -3.68
CA SER A 91 0.78 16.42 -2.53
C SER A 91 0.05 15.85 -1.30
N GLY A 92 -1.11 15.21 -1.50
CA GLY A 92 -1.83 14.51 -0.44
C GLY A 92 -1.05 13.34 0.17
N ILE A 93 -0.39 12.53 -0.66
CA ILE A 93 0.47 11.42 -0.20
C ILE A 93 1.67 11.95 0.58
N ILE A 94 2.33 13.00 0.10
CA ILE A 94 3.47 13.62 0.78
C ILE A 94 3.05 14.20 2.14
N ALA A 95 1.96 14.97 2.18
CA ALA A 95 1.45 15.54 3.42
C ALA A 95 1.06 14.46 4.43
N GLY A 96 0.36 13.41 3.98
CA GLY A 96 -0.02 12.27 4.81
C GLY A 96 1.19 11.51 5.36
N ALA A 97 2.20 11.24 4.53
CA ALA A 97 3.43 10.57 4.94
C ALA A 97 4.23 11.42 5.94
N TRP A 98 4.30 12.74 5.74
CA TRP A 98 4.96 13.64 6.68
C TRP A 98 4.27 13.58 8.05
N VAL A 99 2.96 13.81 8.11
CA VAL A 99 2.20 13.79 9.36
C VAL A 99 2.29 12.42 10.04
N GLY A 100 2.16 11.34 9.27
CA GLY A 100 2.31 9.97 9.77
C GLY A 100 3.69 9.73 10.38
N SER A 101 4.77 10.22 9.75
CA SER A 101 6.13 10.08 10.29
C SER A 101 6.34 10.86 11.59
N MET A 102 5.73 12.04 11.74
CA MET A 102 5.78 12.81 12.99
C MET A 102 5.05 12.08 14.12
N ILE A 103 3.87 11.53 13.84
CA ILE A 103 3.09 10.75 14.81
C ILE A 103 3.85 9.48 15.22
N TYR A 104 4.43 8.77 14.23
CA TYR A 104 5.21 7.56 14.48
C TYR A 104 6.40 7.83 15.42
N LYS A 105 7.19 8.87 15.14
CA LYS A 105 8.32 9.25 16.02
C LYS A 105 7.84 9.52 17.44
N ARG A 106 6.77 10.29 17.58
CA ARG A 106 6.24 10.68 18.90
C ARG A 106 5.70 9.52 19.72
N ILE A 107 5.17 8.47 19.08
CA ILE A 107 4.65 7.28 19.77
C ILE A 107 5.76 6.30 20.16
N LEU A 108 6.87 6.27 19.41
CA LEU A 108 7.94 5.29 19.62
C LEU A 108 9.08 5.82 20.51
N GLU A 109 9.34 7.13 20.47
CA GLU A 109 10.30 7.85 21.32
C GLU A 109 9.70 8.30 22.65
N GLY A 110 8.36 8.26 22.79
CA GLY A 110 7.62 8.59 24.01
C GLY A 110 7.34 7.41 24.93
#